data_AF-A0A838QNS0-F1
#
_entry.id   AF-A0A838QNS0-F1
#
_cell.length_a   1.000
_cell.length_b   1.000
_cell.length_c   1.000
_cell.angle_alpha   90.00
_cell.angle_beta   90.00
_cell.angle_gamma   90.00
#
_symmetry.space_group_name_H-M   'P 1'
#
loop_
_entity.id
_entity.type
_entity.pdbx_description
1 polymer ?
#
loop_
_entity_poly.entity_id
_entity_poly.type
_entity_poly.pdbx_seq_one_letter_code
_entity_poly.pdbx_strand_id
1 'polypeptide(L)'
;MAQQENAPNKPVHLMYLCGAVLLFYVLQWTTDWVWGYFSPETLPSEFKITILAGIIALVTGVVMYRSDKYYGLANEVAAELKKVTWPSAKEVRAATAVVIIMAIISAIILGLFDLVWSNLTELVYG
;
A
#
# COMPACT_ATOMS: atom_id res chain seq x y z
N MET A 1 -19.73 -25.89 -18.22
CA MET A 1 -18.35 -25.68 -17.75
C MET A 1 -17.57 -25.08 -18.91
N ALA A 2 -17.72 -23.77 -19.11
CA ALA A 2 -17.02 -23.06 -20.17
C ALA A 2 -15.54 -23.08 -19.81
N GLN A 3 -14.72 -23.75 -20.61
CA GLN A 3 -13.27 -23.66 -20.51
C GLN A 3 -12.91 -22.23 -20.89
N GLN A 4 -12.70 -21.41 -19.86
CA GLN A 4 -12.17 -20.07 -20.02
C GLN A 4 -10.76 -20.22 -20.55
N GLU A 5 -10.58 -19.80 -21.79
CA GLU A 5 -9.33 -19.80 -22.53
C GLU A 5 -8.21 -19.26 -21.64
N ASN A 6 -7.38 -20.19 -21.16
CA ASN A 6 -6.25 -19.95 -20.27
C ASN A 6 -5.11 -19.34 -21.09
N ALA A 7 -5.34 -18.17 -21.67
CA ALA A 7 -4.30 -17.40 -22.32
C ALA A 7 -3.32 -16.95 -21.21
N PRO A 8 -2.02 -17.29 -21.31
CA PRO A 8 -1.04 -16.92 -20.28
C PRO A 8 -0.93 -15.40 -20.23
N ASN A 9 -1.64 -14.80 -19.29
CA ASN A 9 -1.58 -13.38 -19.05
C ASN A 9 -0.33 -13.08 -18.22
N LYS A 10 0.73 -12.66 -18.93
CA LYS A 10 1.96 -12.10 -18.38
C LYS A 10 1.79 -11.27 -17.08
N PRO A 11 0.76 -10.41 -16.89
CA PRO A 11 0.59 -9.67 -15.65
C PRO A 11 0.33 -10.53 -14.40
N VAL A 12 -0.29 -11.69 -14.52
CA VAL A 12 -0.70 -12.48 -13.35
C VAL A 12 0.49 -13.22 -12.72
N HIS A 13 1.43 -13.72 -13.52
CA HIS A 13 2.67 -14.27 -12.99
C HIS A 13 3.47 -13.21 -12.20
N LEU A 14 3.52 -11.98 -12.70
CA LEU A 14 4.16 -10.84 -12.01
C LEU A 14 3.44 -10.51 -10.71
N MET A 15 2.11 -10.57 -10.67
CA MET A 15 1.32 -10.34 -9.46
C MET A 15 1.66 -11.34 -8.34
N TYR A 16 1.79 -12.63 -8.65
CA TYR A 16 2.17 -13.63 -7.65
C TYR A 16 3.62 -13.47 -7.16
N LEU A 17 4.54 -13.11 -8.06
CA LEU A 17 5.93 -12.83 -7.69
C LEU A 17 6.01 -11.61 -6.76
N CYS A 18 5.39 -10.49 -7.16
CA CYS A 18 5.33 -9.29 -6.33
C CYS A 18 4.61 -9.56 -5.01
N GLY A 19 3.53 -10.35 -5.01
CA GLY A 19 2.82 -10.75 -3.80
C GLY A 19 3.69 -11.53 -2.82
N ALA A 20 4.50 -12.48 -3.32
CA ALA A 20 5.44 -13.22 -2.48
C ALA A 20 6.55 -12.32 -1.90
N VAL A 21 7.08 -11.39 -2.69
CA VAL A 21 8.08 -10.41 -2.24
C VAL A 21 7.48 -9.46 -1.19
N LEU A 22 6.26 -8.97 -1.41
CA LEU A 22 5.56 -8.12 -0.45
C LEU A 22 5.29 -8.87 0.85
N LEU A 23 4.83 -10.13 0.77
CA LEU A 23 4.61 -10.96 1.95
C LEU A 23 5.90 -11.15 2.74
N PHE A 24 7.04 -11.36 2.06
CA PHE A 24 8.34 -11.43 2.72
C PHE A 24 8.66 -10.14 3.50
N TYR A 25 8.53 -8.96 2.87
CA TYR A 25 8.77 -7.68 3.56
C TYR A 25 7.80 -7.44 4.72
N VAL A 26 6.53 -7.77 4.55
CA VAL A 26 5.52 -7.66 5.62
C VAL A 26 5.85 -8.58 6.78
N LEU A 27 6.29 -9.81 6.53
CA LEU A 27 6.71 -10.73 7.58
C LEU A 27 7.93 -10.20 8.35
N GLN A 28 8.91 -9.58 7.66
CA GLN A 28 10.05 -8.94 8.34
C GLN A 28 9.57 -7.79 9.21
N TRP A 29 8.83 -6.83 8.63
CA TRP A 29 8.38 -5.64 9.34
C TRP A 29 7.47 -5.95 10.54
N THR A 30 6.56 -6.91 10.38
CA THR A 30 5.71 -7.38 11.47
C THR A 30 6.51 -8.11 12.55
N THR A 31 7.54 -8.87 12.18
CA THR A 31 8.43 -9.50 13.18
C THR A 31 9.18 -8.46 13.99
N ASP A 32 9.75 -7.44 13.34
CA ASP A 32 10.48 -6.37 14.03
C ASP A 32 9.57 -5.59 14.98
N TRP A 33 8.36 -5.26 14.53
CA TRP A 33 7.39 -4.53 15.35
C TRP A 33 6.87 -5.36 16.53
N VAL A 34 6.47 -6.61 16.28
CA VAL A 34 5.97 -7.52 17.32
C VAL A 34 7.06 -7.78 18.35
N TRP A 35 8.28 -8.10 17.90
CA TRP A 35 9.36 -8.43 18.82
C TRP A 35 9.86 -7.20 19.58
N GLY A 36 9.91 -6.03 18.93
CA GLY A 36 10.22 -4.75 19.57
C GLY A 36 9.21 -4.37 20.67
N TYR A 37 7.94 -4.77 20.54
CA TYR A 37 6.92 -4.52 21.55
C TYR A 37 6.93 -5.54 22.69
N PHE A 38 7.05 -6.84 22.39
CA PHE A 38 6.88 -7.91 23.38
C PHE A 38 8.17 -8.36 24.08
N SER A 39 9.35 -8.18 23.48
CA SER A 39 10.62 -8.66 24.06
C SER A 39 11.82 -7.83 23.57
N PRO A 40 12.02 -6.61 24.11
CA PRO A 40 13.06 -5.69 23.65
C PRO A 40 14.50 -6.23 23.80
N GLU A 41 14.73 -7.13 24.76
CA GLU A 41 16.08 -7.59 25.13
C GLU A 41 16.56 -8.83 24.35
N THR A 42 15.67 -9.56 23.66
CA THR A 42 16.03 -10.83 22.99
C THR A 42 15.81 -10.77 21.50
N LEU A 43 16.48 -9.85 20.77
CA LEU A 43 16.34 -9.83 19.31
C LEU A 43 16.66 -11.22 18.72
N PRO A 44 15.71 -11.88 18.03
CA PRO A 44 15.98 -13.14 17.38
C PRO A 44 17.05 -12.85 16.32
N SER A 45 17.98 -13.79 16.12
CA SER A 45 19.02 -13.60 15.12
C SER A 45 18.39 -13.25 13.76
N GLU A 46 18.68 -12.06 13.24
CA GLU A 46 18.07 -11.51 12.03
C GLU A 46 18.08 -12.52 10.87
N PHE A 47 19.22 -13.21 10.71
CA PHE A 47 19.41 -14.24 9.71
C PHE A 47 18.35 -15.38 9.75
N LYS A 48 17.93 -15.82 10.95
CA LYS A 48 16.91 -16.88 11.08
C LYS A 48 15.53 -16.39 10.68
N ILE A 49 15.18 -15.15 11.04
CA ILE A 49 13.89 -14.56 10.69
C ILE A 49 13.82 -14.38 9.18
N THR A 50 14.89 -13.87 8.56
CA THR A 50 14.99 -13.69 7.10
C THR A 50 14.81 -15.02 6.37
N ILE A 51 15.49 -16.09 6.79
CA ILE A 51 15.35 -17.40 6.15
C ILE A 51 13.95 -17.97 6.34
N LEU A 52 13.42 -17.94 7.57
CA LEU A 52 12.10 -18.50 7.86
C LEU A 52 11.00 -17.75 7.09
N ALA A 53 11.03 -16.42 7.09
CA ALA A 53 10.09 -15.59 6.34
C ALA A 53 10.23 -15.82 4.82
N GLY A 54 11.46 -15.98 4.32
CA GLY A 54 11.71 -16.30 2.92
C GLY A 54 11.09 -17.64 2.51
N ILE A 55 11.24 -18.67 3.34
CA ILE A 55 10.64 -19.99 3.11
C ILE A 55 9.11 -19.90 3.14
N ILE A 56 8.54 -19.27 4.17
CA ILE A 56 7.09 -19.10 4.30
C ILE A 56 6.52 -18.33 3.09
N ALA A 57 7.20 -17.27 2.66
CA ALA A 57 6.80 -16.47 1.51
C ALA A 57 6.82 -17.27 0.20
N LEU A 58 7.89 -18.04 -0.03
CA LEU A 58 8.00 -18.89 -1.22
C LEU A 58 6.93 -20.00 -1.23
N VAL A 59 6.76 -20.71 -0.12
CA VAL A 59 5.77 -21.80 -0.03
C VAL A 59 4.36 -21.25 -0.24
N THR A 60 4.02 -20.15 0.43
CA THR A 60 2.70 -19.52 0.30
C THR A 60 2.45 -19.03 -1.12
N GLY A 61 3.45 -18.36 -1.73
CA GLY A 61 3.36 -17.90 -3.12
C GLY A 61 3.15 -19.04 -4.12
N VAL A 62 3.87 -20.15 -3.95
CA VAL A 62 3.73 -21.33 -4.81
C VAL A 62 2.38 -22.01 -4.62
N VAL A 63 1.93 -22.20 -3.37
CA VAL A 63 0.62 -22.82 -3.08
C VAL A 63 -0.51 -21.98 -3.69
N MET A 64 -0.46 -20.66 -3.53
CA MET A 64 -1.47 -19.76 -4.06
C MET A 64 -1.49 -19.77 -5.59
N TYR A 65 -0.33 -19.83 -6.24
CA TYR A 65 -0.19 -19.94 -7.69
C TYR A 65 -0.74 -21.26 -8.25
N ARG A 66 -0.61 -22.37 -7.50
CA ARG A 66 -1.06 -23.70 -7.94
C ARG A 66 -2.56 -23.92 -7.82
N SER A 67 -3.28 -23.07 -7.08
CA SER A 67 -4.71 -23.24 -6.92
C SER A 67 -5.49 -22.57 -8.06
N ASP A 68 -6.35 -23.34 -8.73
CA ASP A 68 -7.18 -22.82 -9.84
C ASP A 68 -8.13 -21.70 -9.38
N LYS A 69 -8.59 -21.77 -8.12
CA LYS A 69 -9.49 -20.76 -7.54
C LYS A 69 -8.86 -19.37 -7.48
N TYR A 70 -7.66 -19.24 -6.91
CA TYR A 70 -7.02 -17.93 -6.77
C TYR A 70 -6.51 -17.42 -8.12
N TYR A 71 -6.04 -18.31 -8.99
CA TYR A 71 -5.59 -17.95 -10.33
C TYR A 71 -6.74 -17.42 -11.21
N GLY A 72 -7.92 -18.05 -11.14
CA GLY A 72 -9.13 -17.56 -11.83
C GLY A 72 -9.53 -16.15 -11.37
N LEU A 73 -9.56 -15.90 -10.06
CA LEU A 73 -9.88 -14.58 -9.51
C LEU A 73 -8.87 -13.51 -9.95
N ALA A 74 -7.58 -13.82 -9.98
CA ALA A 74 -6.55 -12.90 -10.45
C ALA A 74 -6.74 -12.53 -11.93
N ASN A 75 -7.16 -13.50 -12.76
CA ASN A 75 -7.45 -13.27 -14.17
C ASN A 75 -8.69 -12.38 -14.37
N GLU A 76 -9.75 -12.62 -13.60
CA GLU A 76 -10.97 -11.80 -13.62
C GLU A 76 -10.66 -10.35 -13.22
N VAL A 77 -9.93 -10.14 -12.12
CA VAL A 77 -9.52 -8.80 -11.68
C VAL A 77 -8.66 -8.12 -12.74
N ALA A 78 -7.70 -8.83 -13.33
CA ALA A 78 -6.88 -8.27 -14.40
C ALA A 78 -7.71 -7.90 -15.65
N ALA A 79 -8.77 -8.63 -15.95
CA ALA A 79 -9.69 -8.32 -17.04
C ALA A 79 -10.56 -7.09 -16.73
N GLU A 80 -11.06 -6.95 -15.50
CA GLU A 80 -11.84 -5.79 -15.07
C GLU A 80 -10.97 -4.53 -14.97
N LEU A 81 -9.74 -4.64 -14.46
CA LEU A 81 -8.81 -3.51 -14.38
C LEU A 81 -8.45 -2.94 -15.77
N LYS A 82 -8.47 -3.76 -16.83
CA LYS A 82 -8.28 -3.26 -18.20
C LYS A 82 -9.42 -2.38 -18.70
N LYS A 83 -10.62 -2.50 -18.11
CA LYS A 83 -11.77 -1.66 -18.44
C LYS A 83 -11.72 -0.31 -17.71
N VAL A 84 -10.91 -0.18 -16.68
CA VAL A 84 -10.74 1.07 -15.94
C VAL A 84 -10.01 2.07 -16.83
N THR A 85 -10.74 3.09 -17.28
CA THR A 85 -10.19 4.21 -18.03
C THR A 85 -9.48 5.15 -17.05
N TRP A 86 -8.15 5.13 -17.05
CA TRP A 86 -7.38 6.08 -16.27
C TRP A 86 -7.42 7.47 -16.91
N PRO A 87 -7.60 8.54 -16.11
CA PRO A 87 -7.58 9.90 -16.60
C PRO A 87 -6.22 10.21 -17.24
N SER A 88 -6.25 11.08 -18.24
CA SER A 88 -5.03 11.52 -18.90
C SER A 88 -4.14 12.31 -17.93
N ALA A 89 -2.82 12.26 -18.14
CA ALA A 89 -1.87 12.99 -17.29
C ALA A 89 -2.14 14.50 -17.22
N LYS A 90 -2.80 15.07 -18.23
CA LYS A 90 -3.22 16.48 -18.25
C LYS A 90 -4.35 16.74 -17.25
N GLU A 91 -5.36 15.88 -17.22
CA GLU A 91 -6.49 16.00 -16.28
C GLU A 91 -6.01 15.81 -14.83
N VAL A 92 -5.11 14.86 -14.59
CA VAL A 92 -4.51 14.65 -13.27
C VAL A 92 -3.78 15.91 -12.81
N ARG A 93 -2.97 16.55 -13.68
CA ARG A 93 -2.26 17.79 -13.34
C ARG A 93 -3.19 18.96 -13.09
N ALA A 94 -4.28 19.06 -13.84
CA ALA A 94 -5.29 20.10 -13.63
C ALA A 94 -5.98 19.90 -12.27
N ALA A 95 -6.38 18.67 -11.95
CA ALA A 95 -7.00 18.34 -10.67
C ALA A 95 -6.05 18.62 -9.48
N THR A 96 -4.77 18.22 -9.57
CA THR A 96 -3.80 18.50 -8.49
C THR A 96 -3.53 20.00 -8.34
N ALA A 97 -3.48 20.76 -9.42
CA ALA A 97 -3.31 22.21 -9.35
C ALA A 97 -4.45 22.89 -8.58
N VAL A 98 -5.70 22.48 -8.82
CA VAL A 98 -6.86 23.00 -8.09
C VAL A 98 -6.75 22.67 -6.59
N VAL A 99 -6.37 21.44 -6.24
CA VAL A 99 -6.19 21.04 -4.83
C VAL A 99 -5.09 21.87 -4.15
N ILE A 100 -3.97 22.14 -4.83
CA ILE A 100 -2.89 22.98 -4.30
C ILE A 100 -3.40 24.39 -4.02
N ILE A 101 -4.14 24.99 -4.95
CA ILE A 101 -4.71 26.33 -4.78
C ILE A 101 -5.67 26.36 -3.59
N MET A 102 -6.57 25.37 -3.48
CA MET A 102 -7.51 25.28 -2.36
C MET A 102 -6.79 25.07 -1.01
N ALA A 103 -5.71 24.29 -0.98
CA ALA A 103 -4.89 24.09 0.20
C ALA A 103 -4.20 25.40 0.64
N ILE A 104 -3.66 26.17 -0.31
CA ILE A 104 -3.06 27.49 -0.02
C ILE A 104 -4.10 28.45 0.55
N ILE A 105 -5.28 28.55 -0.07
CA ILE A 105 -6.37 29.41 0.44
C ILE A 105 -6.75 29.00 1.87
N SER A 106 -6.92 27.70 2.10
CA SER A 106 -7.26 27.17 3.43
C SER A 106 -6.17 27.49 4.46
N ALA A 107 -4.90 27.32 4.09
CA ALA A 107 -3.76 27.64 4.96
C ALA A 107 -3.70 29.13 5.31
N ILE A 108 -3.99 30.03 4.36
CA ILE A 108 -4.06 31.47 4.63
C ILE A 108 -5.19 31.79 5.60
N ILE A 109 -6.39 31.24 5.38
CA ILE A 109 -7.55 31.48 6.26
C ILE A 109 -7.27 30.99 7.68
N LEU A 110 -6.76 29.77 7.81
CA LEU A 110 -6.41 29.20 9.12
C LEU A 110 -5.28 30.01 9.78
N GLY A 111 -4.24 30.36 9.05
CA GLY A 111 -3.14 31.17 9.58
C GLY A 111 -3.59 32.56 10.06
N LEU A 112 -4.53 33.20 9.35
CA LEU A 112 -5.14 34.45 9.80
C LEU A 112 -5.96 34.24 11.08
N PHE A 113 -6.71 33.13 11.16
CA PHE A 113 -7.50 32.80 12.34
C PHE A 113 -6.59 32.57 13.56
N ASP A 114 -5.49 31.83 13.38
CA ASP A 114 -4.48 31.59 14.41
C ASP A 114 -3.85 32.90 14.89
N LEU A 115 -3.54 33.84 13.98
CA LEU A 115 -3.01 35.16 14.33
C LEU A 115 -4.01 35.98 15.13
N VAL A 116 -5.28 36.05 14.70
CA VAL A 116 -6.32 36.78 15.42
C VAL A 116 -6.51 36.19 16.82
N TRP A 117 -6.54 34.87 16.92
CA TRP A 117 -6.72 34.18 18.20
C TRP A 117 -5.54 34.37 19.14
N SER A 118 -4.31 34.36 18.62
CA SER A 118 -3.10 34.66 19.40
C SER A 118 -3.15 36.06 20.00
N ASN A 119 -3.49 37.08 19.19
CA ASN A 119 -3.57 38.47 19.65
C ASN A 119 -4.73 38.68 20.66
N LEU A 120 -5.89 38.05 20.43
CA LEU A 120 -7.01 38.12 21.38
C LEU A 120 -6.68 37.46 22.71
N THR A 121 -6.01 36.31 22.68
CA THR A 121 -5.63 35.57 23.89
C THR A 121 -4.57 36.36 24.67
N GLU A 122 -3.60 36.99 23.98
CA GLU A 122 -2.60 37.85 24.60
C GLU A 122 -3.20 39.12 25.22
N LEU A 123 -4.24 39.71 24.62
CA LEU A 123 -4.94 40.86 25.19
C LEU A 123 -5.78 40.50 26.44
N VAL A 124 -6.30 39.27 26.50
CA VAL A 124 -7.17 38.81 27.59
C VAL A 124 -6.38 38.26 28.78
N TYR A 125 -5.28 37.55 28.52
CA TYR A 125 -4.44 36.94 29.55
C TYR A 125 -3.14 37.68 29.84
N GLY A 126 -2.74 38.64 28.99
CA GLY A 126 -1.67 39.61 29.26
C GLY A 126 -2.20 40.81 30.03
#